data_AF-A0A2M7YWX9-F1
#
_entry.id   AF-A0A2M7YWX9-F1
#
_cell.length_a   1.000
_cell.length_b   1.000
_cell.length_c   1.000
_cell.angle_alpha   90.00
_cell.angle_beta   90.00
_cell.angle_gamma   90.00
#
_symmetry.space_group_name_H-M   'P 1'
#
loop_
_entity.id
_entity.type
_entity.pdbx_description
1 polymer ?
#
loop_
_entity_poly.entity_id
_entity_poly.type
_entity_poly.pdbx_seq_one_letter_code
_entity_poly.pdbx_strand_id
1 'polypeptide(L)'
;MIKRTLIILAILVFGATLAQAATHFEGTVKTVKGDTLTVQVVKADFAKADWVKEGRIIQIDKKVKAAIIGVDKEEFLVTLVVKKAVKVKVGDKVDIKKAKKVLSGC
;
A
#
# COMPACT_ATOMS: atom_id res chain seq x y z
N MET A 1 -47.32 27.19 13.65
CA MET A 1 -48.23 26.07 13.91
C MET A 1 -48.09 25.06 12.77
N ILE A 2 -47.49 23.91 13.11
CA ILE A 2 -47.25 22.67 12.35
C ILE A 2 -46.95 22.82 10.85
N LYS A 3 -45.65 22.76 10.48
CA LYS A 3 -45.23 22.53 9.09
C LYS A 3 -44.09 21.50 9.03
N ARG A 4 -44.49 20.22 9.00
CA ARG A 4 -43.75 19.04 8.50
C ARG A 4 -42.48 18.63 9.26
N THR A 5 -42.65 17.93 10.38
CA THR A 5 -41.60 17.08 10.94
C THR A 5 -41.67 15.72 10.26
N LEU A 6 -40.87 15.53 9.21
CA LEU A 6 -40.81 14.28 8.44
C LEU A 6 -39.34 13.90 8.28
N ILE A 7 -38.78 13.23 9.29
CA ILE A 7 -37.48 12.57 9.22
C ILE A 7 -37.62 11.17 9.82
N ILE A 8 -38.13 10.28 8.97
CA ILE A 8 -37.45 9.06 8.51
C ILE A 8 -36.75 8.25 9.60
N LEU A 9 -37.44 7.15 9.94
CA LEU A 9 -36.94 5.85 10.34
C LEU A 9 -35.75 5.42 9.44
N ALA A 10 -34.53 5.47 9.95
CA ALA A 10 -33.34 4.90 9.33
C ALA A 10 -32.68 3.88 10.29
N ILE A 11 -33.21 2.66 10.21
CA ILE A 11 -32.50 1.40 9.98
C ILE A 11 -31.11 1.26 10.66
N LEU A 12 -31.07 0.27 11.56
CA LEU A 12 -29.91 -0.50 11.99
C LEU A 12 -28.91 -0.79 10.85
N VAL A 13 -27.67 -1.07 11.24
CA VAL A 13 -26.53 -1.54 10.42
C VAL A 13 -25.59 -0.41 10.01
N PHE A 14 -24.68 -0.07 10.94
CA PHE A 14 -23.26 -0.13 10.59
C PHE A 14 -22.61 -1.13 11.55
N GLY A 15 -22.69 -2.39 11.14
CA GLY A 15 -21.87 -3.44 11.74
C GLY A 15 -20.39 -3.10 11.61
N ALA A 16 -19.62 -3.73 12.49
CA ALA A 16 -18.20 -3.93 12.33
C ALA A 16 -17.86 -4.37 10.89
N THR A 17 -17.36 -3.45 10.07
CA THR A 17 -16.60 -3.79 8.86
C THR A 17 -15.11 -3.69 9.18
N LEU A 18 -14.64 -4.60 10.04
CA LEU A 18 -13.25 -5.08 10.03
C LEU A 18 -13.04 -5.92 8.75
N ALA A 19 -13.05 -5.31 7.56
CA ALA A 19 -12.87 -6.08 6.34
C ALA A 19 -12.48 -5.23 5.12
N GLN A 20 -11.33 -4.57 5.18
CA GLN A 20 -10.50 -4.48 3.99
C GLN A 20 -9.05 -4.47 4.42
N ALA A 21 -8.45 -5.66 4.46
CA ALA A 21 -7.00 -5.78 4.46
C ALA A 21 -6.48 -4.88 3.33
N ALA A 22 -5.69 -3.87 3.68
CA ALA A 22 -5.10 -2.94 2.74
C ALA A 22 -4.27 -3.75 1.72
N THR A 23 -4.86 -3.95 0.54
CA THR A 23 -4.26 -4.67 -0.59
C THR A 23 -3.29 -3.77 -1.38
N HIS A 24 -3.24 -2.50 -0.98
CA HIS A 24 -2.39 -1.43 -1.47
C HIS A 24 -2.01 -0.56 -0.27
N PHE A 25 -0.82 0.00 -0.29
CA PHE A 25 -0.44 1.06 0.63
C PHE A 25 0.37 2.11 -0.10
N GLU A 26 0.15 3.36 0.29
CA GLU A 26 0.96 4.47 -0.19
C GLU A 26 2.25 4.54 0.61
N GLY A 27 3.37 4.71 -0.10
CA GLY A 27 4.68 4.94 0.47
C GLY A 27 5.31 6.20 -0.10
N THR A 28 6.15 6.86 0.68
CA THR A 28 6.94 8.01 0.23
C THR A 28 8.38 7.59 0.01
N VAL A 29 8.94 7.86 -1.17
CA VAL A 29 10.34 7.54 -1.46
C VAL A 29 11.25 8.45 -0.62
N LYS A 30 12.06 7.86 0.25
CA LYS A 30 13.04 8.58 1.08
C LYS A 30 14.42 8.61 0.44
N THR A 31 14.80 7.53 -0.24
CA THR A 31 16.14 7.39 -0.80
C THR A 31 16.09 6.60 -2.10
N VAL A 32 16.87 7.04 -3.09
CA VAL A 32 17.08 6.36 -4.37
C VAL A 32 18.57 6.20 -4.57
N LYS A 33 19.06 4.96 -4.67
CA LYS A 33 20.47 4.64 -4.89
C LYS A 33 20.59 3.55 -5.95
N GLY A 34 20.81 3.95 -7.20
CA GLY A 34 20.83 3.03 -8.34
C GLY A 34 19.50 2.28 -8.47
N ASP A 35 19.57 0.95 -8.35
CA ASP A 35 18.40 0.06 -8.41
C ASP A 35 17.72 -0.16 -7.04
N THR A 36 18.24 0.46 -5.97
CA THR A 36 17.68 0.35 -4.62
C THR A 36 16.87 1.58 -4.24
N LEU A 37 15.69 1.36 -3.68
CA LEU A 37 14.74 2.38 -3.23
C LEU A 37 14.40 2.12 -1.77
N THR A 38 14.47 3.16 -0.94
CA THR A 38 13.93 3.11 0.43
C THR A 38 12.63 3.89 0.45
N VAL A 39 11.54 3.22 0.79
CA VAL A 39 10.20 3.80 0.82
C VAL A 39 9.67 3.77 2.24
N GLN A 40 9.24 4.93 2.74
CA GLN A 40 8.56 5.04 4.03
C GLN A 40 7.07 4.78 3.85
N VAL A 41 6.55 3.78 4.55
CA VAL A 41 5.12 3.42 4.52
C VAL A 41 4.43 4.02 5.74
N VAL A 42 3.15 4.40 5.59
CA VAL A 42 2.37 4.91 6.72
C VAL A 42 2.19 3.81 7.78
N LYS A 43 2.44 4.14 9.05
CA LYS A 43 2.36 3.20 10.19
C LYS A 43 1.05 2.41 10.25
N ALA A 44 -0.08 3.07 9.95
CA ALA A 44 -1.41 2.46 9.96
C ALA A 44 -1.59 1.39 8.87
N ASP A 45 -0.92 1.56 7.72
CA ASP A 45 -0.94 0.63 6.60
C ASP A 45 0.06 -0.51 6.79
N PHE A 46 1.24 -0.20 7.32
CA PHE A 46 2.28 -1.19 7.59
C PHE A 46 1.84 -2.24 8.61
N ALA A 47 1.16 -1.84 9.70
CA ALA A 47 0.64 -2.76 10.71
C ALA A 47 -0.41 -3.75 10.15
N LYS A 48 -1.07 -3.39 9.04
CA LYS A 48 -2.08 -4.23 8.37
C LYS A 48 -1.52 -5.05 7.22
N ALA A 49 -0.29 -4.79 6.80
CA ALA A 49 0.30 -5.36 5.60
C ALA A 49 1.21 -6.56 5.92
N ASP A 50 0.61 -7.70 6.29
CA ASP A 50 1.32 -8.99 6.55
C ASP A 50 2.22 -9.45 5.38
N TRP A 51 1.97 -8.93 4.18
CA TRP A 51 2.71 -9.25 2.97
C TRP A 51 4.00 -8.43 2.78
N VAL A 52 4.26 -7.41 3.61
CA VAL A 52 5.50 -6.62 3.58
C VAL A 52 6.57 -7.34 4.38
N LYS A 53 7.24 -8.28 3.71
CA LYS A 53 8.29 -9.13 4.29
C LYS A 53 9.43 -9.26 3.28
N GLU A 54 10.65 -9.43 3.79
CA GLU A 54 11.84 -9.68 2.97
C GLU A 54 11.64 -10.90 2.06
N GLY A 55 12.20 -10.83 0.85
CA GLY A 55 12.07 -11.85 -0.19
C GLY A 55 10.72 -11.83 -0.93
N ARG A 56 9.78 -10.94 -0.58
CA ARG A 56 8.52 -10.79 -1.32
C ARG A 56 8.70 -9.86 -2.52
N ILE A 57 8.15 -10.30 -3.65
CA ILE A 57 8.01 -9.47 -4.83
C ILE A 57 6.70 -8.71 -4.74
N ILE A 58 6.81 -7.40 -4.86
CA ILE A 58 5.73 -6.44 -4.86
C ILE A 58 5.70 -5.70 -6.19
N GLN A 59 4.62 -4.96 -6.40
CA GLN A 59 4.47 -4.10 -7.55
C GLN A 59 4.42 -2.65 -7.08
N ILE A 60 5.39 -1.84 -7.50
CA ILE A 60 5.44 -0.40 -7.28
C ILE A 60 4.93 0.25 -8.56
N ASP A 61 3.93 1.13 -8.46
CA ASP A 61 3.28 1.73 -9.62
C ASP A 61 2.67 0.66 -10.58
N LYS A 62 1.91 1.05 -11.61
CA LYS A 62 1.13 0.10 -12.42
C LYS A 62 1.98 -0.92 -13.20
N LYS A 63 3.31 -0.82 -13.20
CA LYS A 63 4.20 -1.67 -14.03
C LYS A 63 5.53 -2.09 -13.41
N VAL A 64 5.98 -1.53 -12.28
CA VAL A 64 7.32 -1.84 -11.77
C VAL A 64 7.25 -3.00 -10.78
N LYS A 65 8.02 -4.06 -11.03
CA LYS A 65 8.22 -5.13 -10.05
C LYS A 65 9.43 -4.78 -9.20
N ALA A 66 9.25 -4.85 -7.88
CA ALA A 66 10.32 -4.67 -6.92
C ALA A 66 10.35 -5.86 -5.95
N ALA A 67 11.54 -6.21 -5.48
CA ALA A 67 11.72 -7.17 -4.42
C ALA A 67 11.98 -6.42 -3.12
N ILE A 68 11.27 -6.79 -2.05
CA ILE A 68 11.59 -6.33 -0.70
C ILE A 68 12.85 -7.06 -0.25
N ILE A 69 13.92 -6.31 0.02
CA ILE A 69 15.20 -6.86 0.51
C ILE A 69 15.49 -6.47 1.96
N GLY A 70 14.71 -5.54 2.52
CA GLY A 70 14.86 -5.10 3.90
C GLY A 70 13.58 -4.42 4.36
N VAL A 71 13.23 -4.63 5.63
CA VAL A 71 12.06 -4.01 6.25
C VAL A 71 12.44 -3.54 7.65
N ASP A 72 12.49 -2.22 7.83
CA ASP A 72 12.64 -1.59 9.13
C ASP A 72 11.25 -1.30 9.73
N LYS A 73 10.93 -1.99 10.81
CA LYS A 73 9.62 -1.90 11.46
C LYS A 73 9.53 -0.75 12.47
N GLU A 74 10.67 -0.26 12.95
CA GLU A 74 10.72 0.85 13.91
C GLU A 74 10.49 2.17 13.19
N GLU A 75 11.13 2.34 12.03
CA GLU A 75 11.04 3.54 11.19
C GLU A 75 10.01 3.42 10.04
N PHE A 76 9.37 2.25 9.90
CA PHE A 76 8.42 1.91 8.83
C PHE A 76 9.01 2.09 7.42
N LEU A 77 10.29 1.74 7.28
CA LEU A 77 11.02 1.83 6.02
C LEU A 77 11.06 0.47 5.34
N VAL A 78 10.83 0.47 4.03
CA VAL A 78 10.92 -0.73 3.21
C VAL A 78 11.99 -0.50 2.17
N THR A 79 13.02 -1.33 2.19
CA THR A 79 14.10 -1.32 1.20
C THR A 79 13.73 -2.27 0.06
N LEU A 80 13.68 -1.70 -1.14
CA LEU A 80 13.16 -2.33 -2.35
C LEU A 80 14.26 -2.31 -3.41
N VAL A 81 14.45 -3.43 -4.10
CA VAL A 81 15.26 -3.49 -5.31
C VAL A 81 14.34 -3.56 -6.51
N VAL A 82 14.46 -2.62 -7.43
CA VAL A 82 13.70 -2.58 -8.67
C VAL A 82 14.49 -3.21 -9.81
N LYS A 83 13.86 -4.10 -10.58
CA LYS A 83 14.53 -4.78 -11.70
C LYS A 83 14.71 -3.88 -12.94
N LYS A 84 14.02 -2.74 -12.97
CA LYS A 84 14.03 -1.78 -14.09
C LYS A 84 14.23 -0.40 -13.52
N ALA A 85 15.07 0.41 -14.16
CA ALA A 85 15.26 1.81 -13.79
C ALA A 85 13.91 2.52 -13.72
N VAL A 86 13.51 2.90 -12.51
CA VAL A 86 12.29 3.66 -12.26
C VAL A 86 12.66 5.12 -12.22
N LYS A 87 11.96 5.96 -12.98
CA LYS A 87 12.06 7.42 -12.86
C LYS A 87 11.26 7.88 -11.64
N VAL A 88 11.72 7.55 -10.44
CA VAL A 88 11.19 8.06 -9.16
C VAL A 88 12.20 9.00 -8.51
N LYS A 89 11.71 10.06 -7.89
CA LYS A 89 12.51 11.01 -7.13
C LYS A 89 12.25 10.88 -5.64
N VAL A 90 13.19 11.36 -4.83
CA VAL A 90 12.99 11.49 -3.39
C VAL A 90 11.83 12.45 -3.13
N GLY A 91 10.90 12.04 -2.26
CA GLY A 91 9.66 12.76 -1.97
C GLY A 91 8.47 12.33 -2.82
N ASP A 92 8.66 11.53 -3.89
CA ASP A 92 7.54 11.01 -4.66
C ASP A 92 6.72 10.03 -3.83
N LYS A 93 5.39 10.12 -3.99
CA LYS A 93 4.45 9.13 -3.47
C LYS A 93 4.36 7.98 -4.47
N VAL A 94 4.52 6.76 -3.97
CA VAL A 94 4.42 5.53 -4.75
C VAL A 94 3.37 4.63 -4.13
N ASP A 95 2.52 4.09 -5.00
CA ASP A 95 1.56 3.07 -4.61
C ASP A 95 2.23 1.70 -4.67
N ILE A 96 2.24 1.00 -3.53
CA ILE A 96 2.81 -0.33 -3.40
C ILE A 96 1.67 -1.33 -3.30
N LYS A 97 1.59 -2.22 -4.29
CA LYS A 97 0.59 -3.27 -4.41
C LYS A 97 1.25 -4.64 -4.25
N LYS A 98 0.53 -5.57 -3.61
CA LYS A 98 0.90 -6.98 -3.67
C LYS A 98 0.85 -7.43 -5.12
N ALA A 99 1.95 -7.96 -5.66
CA ALA A 99 1.99 -8.46 -7.02
C ALA A 99 0.95 -9.60 -7.16
N LYS A 100 -0.17 -9.32 -7.83
CA LYS A 100 -1.16 -10.35 -8.14
C LYS A 100 -0.51 -11.27 -9.17
N LYS A 101 -0.40 -12.58 -8.85
CA LYS A 101 0.06 -13.60 -9.80
C LYS A 101 -0.87 -13.53 -11.01
N VAL A 102 -0.42 -12.89 -12.07
CA VAL A 102 -1.11 -12.93 -13.35
C VAL A 102 -0.84 -14.33 -13.88
N LEU A 103 -1.78 -15.24 -13.70
CA LEU A 103 -1.81 -16.50 -14.43
C LEU A 103 -1.88 -16.09 -15.91
N SER A 104 -0.75 -16.11 -16.60
CA SER A 104 -0.75 -16.27 -18.04
C SER A 104 -1.39 -17.63 -18.29
N GLY A 105 -2.62 -17.60 -18.79
CA GLY A 105 -3.18 -18.74 -19.49
C GLY A 105 -2.23 -19.07 -20.62
N CYS A 106 -1.80 -20.34 -20.64
CA CYS A 106 -1.10 -20.92 -21.77
C CYS A 106 -2.12 -21.27 -22.87
#